data_AF-A0A6I4VTE7-F1
#
_entry.id   AF-A0A6I4VTE7-F1
#
_cell.length_a   1.000
_cell.length_b   1.000
_cell.length_c   1.000
_cell.angle_alpha   90.00
_cell.angle_beta   90.00
_cell.angle_gamma   90.00
#
_symmetry.space_group_name_H-M   'P 1'
#
loop_
_entity.id
_entity.type
_entity.pdbx_description
1 polymer ?
#
loop_
_entity_poly.entity_id
_entity_poly.type
_entity_poly.pdbx_seq_one_letter_code
_entity_poly.pdbx_strand_id
1 'polypeptide(L)'
;MIIVLVETTLPSPSYCPKCGTVVNLYSPVKRSSYFFDLPMHAKRVGIYIKLQRYKCRKCNETFFENLPDMAVNRSVINRLIH
;
A
#
# COMPACT_ATOMS: atom_id res chain seq x y z
N MET A 1 -12.28 -19.56 3.37
CA MET A 1 -11.35 -18.41 3.29
C MET A 1 -12.16 -17.20 2.84
N ILE A 2 -12.07 -16.07 3.53
CA ILE A 2 -12.77 -14.84 3.15
C ILE A 2 -11.75 -13.94 2.47
N ILE A 3 -12.09 -13.43 1.29
CA ILE A 3 -11.27 -12.46 0.55
C ILE A 3 -12.02 -11.13 0.52
N VAL A 4 -11.35 -10.07 0.98
CA VAL A 4 -11.84 -8.70 0.86
C VAL A 4 -11.00 -7.98 -0.18
N LEU A 5 -11.65 -7.43 -1.20
CA LEU A 5 -11.00 -6.60 -2.22
C LEU A 5 -11.14 -5.14 -1.79
N VAL A 6 -10.03 -4.42 -1.74
CA VAL A 6 -10.00 -3.00 -1.38
C VAL A 6 -9.31 -2.23 -2.50
N GLU A 7 -9.95 -1.14 -2.91
CA GLU A 7 -9.38 -0.18 -3.84
C GLU A 7 -9.09 1.11 -3.07
N THR A 8 -7.85 1.61 -3.14
CA THR A 8 -7.50 2.88 -2.51
C THR A 8 -8.13 4.03 -3.29
N THR A 9 -8.84 4.91 -2.58
CA THR A 9 -9.39 6.18 -3.10
C THR A 9 -8.51 7.38 -2.71
N LEU A 10 -7.29 7.12 -2.25
CA LEU A 10 -6.36 8.16 -1.80
C LEU A 10 -5.92 9.04 -2.99
N PRO A 11 -5.73 10.34 -2.77
CA PRO A 11 -5.20 11.23 -3.79
C PRO A 11 -3.75 10.85 -4.09
N SER A 12 -3.36 10.95 -5.36
CA SER A 12 -1.97 10.70 -5.75
C SER A 12 -1.02 11.63 -4.98
N PRO A 13 0.12 11.12 -4.50
CA PRO A 13 1.09 11.91 -3.76
C PRO A 13 1.59 13.06 -4.64
N SER A 14 1.54 14.28 -4.10
CA SER A 14 2.02 15.48 -4.79
C SER A 14 3.53 15.69 -4.62
N TYR A 15 4.18 14.97 -3.70
CA TYR A 15 5.61 15.08 -3.44
C TYR A 15 6.22 13.71 -3.10
N CYS A 16 7.53 13.58 -3.33
CA CYS A 16 8.28 12.42 -2.87
C CYS A 16 8.50 12.49 -1.34
N PRO A 17 8.12 11.46 -0.56
CA PRO A 17 8.29 11.46 0.89
C PRO A 17 9.76 11.45 1.34
N LYS A 18 10.70 11.06 0.46
CA LYS A 18 12.13 10.98 0.78
C LYS A 18 12.91 12.27 0.50
N CYS A 19 12.56 12.99 -0.57
CA CYS A 19 13.33 14.16 -1.03
C CYS A 19 12.48 15.43 -1.21
N GLY A 20 11.19 15.39 -0.86
CA GLY A 20 10.26 16.53 -0.93
C GLY A 20 9.96 17.05 -2.33
N THR A 21 10.45 16.39 -3.38
CA THR A 21 10.32 16.92 -4.75
C THR A 21 8.95 16.63 -5.34
N VAL A 22 8.32 17.68 -5.86
CA VAL A 22 6.97 17.68 -6.46
C VAL A 22 7.00 17.21 -7.93
N VAL A 23 8.17 17.25 -8.57
CA VAL A 23 8.29 17.10 -10.03
C VAL A 23 8.39 15.64 -10.45
N ASN A 24 7.50 15.23 -11.37
CA ASN A 24 7.53 13.98 -12.15
C ASN A 24 7.56 12.69 -11.32
N LEU A 25 6.55 12.49 -10.47
CA LEU A 25 6.24 11.16 -9.93
C LEU A 25 5.63 10.30 -11.04
N TYR A 26 6.45 9.41 -11.60
CA TYR A 26 5.97 8.47 -12.61
C TYR A 26 5.35 7.25 -11.92
N SER A 27 4.19 6.82 -12.43
CA SER A 27 3.41 5.76 -11.82
C SER A 27 3.14 4.62 -12.81
N PRO A 28 4.14 3.79 -13.11
CA PRO A 28 4.06 2.83 -14.23
C PRO A 28 3.04 1.72 -14.00
N VAL A 29 2.88 1.24 -12.75
CA VAL A 29 2.23 -0.04 -12.47
C VAL A 29 1.49 -0.02 -11.14
N LYS A 30 0.25 -0.51 -11.18
CA LYS A 30 -0.52 -0.93 -10.00
C LYS A 30 -0.02 -2.30 -9.56
N ARG A 31 0.40 -2.42 -8.29
CA ARG A 31 0.80 -3.70 -7.67
C ARG A 31 -0.33 -4.15 -6.74
N SER A 32 -0.83 -5.36 -6.94
CA SER A 32 -1.69 -6.02 -5.97
C SER A 32 -0.84 -6.56 -4.82
N SER A 33 -1.13 -6.11 -3.60
CA SER A 33 -0.55 -6.65 -2.37
C SER A 33 -1.61 -7.42 -1.60
N TYR A 34 -1.21 -8.53 -1.00
CA TYR A 34 -2.06 -9.39 -0.21
C TYR A 34 -1.64 -9.32 1.26
N PHE A 35 -2.60 -9.05 2.13
CA PHE A 35 -2.39 -8.91 3.57
C PHE A 35 -3.28 -9.89 4.31
N PHE A 36 -2.81 -10.39 5.44
CA PHE A 36 -3.64 -11.17 6.35
C PHE A 36 -4.24 -10.28 7.44
N ASP A 37 -5.50 -10.57 7.77
CA ASP A 37 -6.23 -9.93 8.86
C ASP A 37 -6.60 -10.94 9.96
N LEU A 38 -7.18 -10.43 11.04
CA LEU A 38 -7.83 -11.23 12.07
C LEU A 38 -8.87 -12.19 11.44
N PRO A 39 -8.95 -13.43 11.91
CA PRO A 39 -9.99 -14.35 11.44
C PRO A 39 -11.37 -13.81 11.83
N MET A 40 -12.31 -13.84 10.89
CA MET A 40 -13.73 -13.56 11.14
C MET A 40 -14.50 -14.88 11.08
N HIS A 41 -15.33 -15.15 12.09
CA HIS A 41 -16.14 -16.38 12.18
C HIS A 41 -15.31 -17.67 12.00
N ALA A 42 -14.16 -17.75 12.68
CA ALA A 42 -13.21 -18.87 12.59
C ALA A 42 -12.65 -19.14 11.17
N LYS A 43 -12.79 -18.20 10.23
CA LYS A 43 -12.22 -18.28 8.89
C LYS A 43 -11.09 -17.26 8.74
N ARG A 44 -9.98 -17.69 8.12
CA ARG A 44 -8.88 -16.79 7.74
C ARG A 44 -9.37 -15.74 6.75
N VAL A 45 -9.06 -14.48 7.04
CA VAL A 45 -9.39 -13.31 6.21
C VAL A 45 -8.13 -12.82 5.52
N GLY A 46 -8.22 -12.66 4.20
CA GLY A 46 -7.20 -12.07 3.37
C GLY A 46 -7.70 -10.79 2.73
N ILE A 47 -6.91 -9.74 2.80
CA ILE A 47 -7.20 -8.45 2.16
C ILE A 47 -6.32 -8.32 0.92
N TYR A 48 -6.95 -8.16 -0.22
CA TYR A 48 -6.29 -7.86 -1.49
C TYR A 48 -6.46 -6.39 -1.79
N ILE A 49 -5.34 -5.66 -1.83
CA ILE A 49 -5.33 -4.22 -2.14
C ILE A 49 -4.53 -3.97 -3.40
N LYS A 50 -5.11 -3.20 -4.32
CA LYS A 50 -4.39 -2.72 -5.51
C LYS A 50 -3.75 -1.37 -5.18
N LEU A 51 -2.44 -1.35 -5.04
CA LEU A 51 -1.68 -0.15 -4.72
C LEU A 51 -0.99 0.43 -5.94
N GLN A 52 -0.96 1.75 -6.02
CA GLN A 52 -0.18 2.44 -7.02
C GLN A 52 1.28 2.58 -6.54
N ARG A 53 2.25 2.19 -7.37
CA ARG A 53 3.69 2.38 -7.10
C ARG A 53 4.17 3.63 -7.80
N TYR A 54 4.76 4.55 -7.05
CA TYR A 54 5.36 5.78 -7.56
C TYR A 54 6.88 5.67 -7.57
N LYS A 55 7.50 6.20 -8.62
CA LYS A 55 8.94 6.36 -8.72
C LYS A 55 9.27 7.84 -8.83
N CYS A 56 10.10 8.33 -7.91
CA CYS A 56 10.65 9.67 -8.01
C CYS A 56 11.78 9.70 -9.03
N ARG A 57 11.72 10.59 -10.02
CA ARG A 57 12.81 10.74 -11.00
C ARG A 57 14.07 11.43 -10.46
N LYS A 58 13.95 12.20 -9.38
CA LYS A 58 15.09 12.95 -8.81
C LYS A 58 15.98 12.12 -7.90
N CYS A 59 15.40 11.41 -6.93
CA CYS A 59 16.16 10.53 -6.03
C CYS A 59 16.14 9.05 -6.48
N ASN A 60 15.45 8.74 -7.58
CA ASN A 60 15.27 7.39 -8.12
C ASN A 60 14.54 6.40 -7.17
N GLU A 61 14.07 6.87 -6.01
CA GLU A 61 13.39 6.07 -5.02
C GLU A 61 12.01 5.63 -5.49
N THR A 62 11.60 4.43 -5.11
CA THR A 62 10.24 3.95 -5.31
C THR A 62 9.50 3.81 -4.00
N PHE A 63 8.28 4.31 -3.96
CA PHE A 63 7.40 4.22 -2.80
C PHE A 63 5.99 3.87 -3.26
N PHE A 64 5.19 3.37 -2.33
CA PHE A 64 3.78 3.08 -2.56
C PHE A 64 2.93 4.25 -2.07
N GLU A 65 1.69 4.31 -2.54
CA GLU A 65 0.66 5.12 -1.89
C GLU A 65 0.64 4.88 -0.37
N ASN A 66 0.47 5.95 0.40
CA ASN A 66 0.61 5.88 1.84
C ASN A 66 -0.55 5.06 2.43
N LEU A 67 -0.24 3.91 3.01
CA LEU A 67 -1.19 3.05 3.71
C LEU A 67 -0.94 3.12 5.21
N PRO A 68 -1.57 4.04 5.94
CA PRO A 68 -1.31 4.21 7.38
C PRO A 68 -1.63 2.94 8.18
N ASP A 69 -2.57 2.12 7.71
CA ASP A 69 -3.04 0.95 8.44
C ASP A 69 -2.30 -0.36 8.09
N MET A 70 -1.43 -0.36 7.08
CA MET A 70 -0.78 -1.60 6.61
C MET A 70 0.72 -1.59 6.89
N ALA A 71 1.22 -2.66 7.51
CA ALA A 71 2.64 -2.86 7.67
C ALA A 71 3.23 -3.26 6.31
N VAL A 72 3.74 -2.28 5.58
CA VAL A 72 4.36 -2.45 4.24
C VAL A 72 5.41 -3.57 4.23
N ASN A 73 6.06 -3.84 5.38
CA ASN A 73 7.12 -4.83 5.52
C ASN A 73 6.66 -6.23 5.98
N ARG A 74 5.41 -6.42 6.44
CA ARG A 74 5.00 -7.68 7.11
C ARG A 74 3.80 -8.39 6.48
N SER A 75 3.21 -7.88 5.40
CA SER A 75 2.00 -8.47 4.78
C SER A 75 0.87 -8.71 5.80
N VAL A 76 0.83 -7.85 6.82
CA VAL A 76 -0.08 -7.90 7.96
C VAL A 76 -0.54 -6.46 8.25
N ILE A 77 -1.77 -6.30 8.73
CA ILE A 77 -2.33 -4.98 9.07
C ILE A 77 -1.76 -4.53 10.43
N ASN A 78 -1.50 -3.24 10.63
CA ASN A 78 -0.84 -2.74 11.85
C ASN A 78 -1.56 -3.12 13.15
N ARG A 79 -2.89 -3.29 13.11
CA ARG A 79 -3.71 -3.78 14.24
C ARG A 79 -3.37 -5.19 14.74
N LEU A 80 -2.56 -5.94 13.99
CA LEU A 80 -2.08 -7.29 14.34
C LEU A 80 -0.65 -7.29 14.90
N ILE A 81 0.02 -6.12 14.94
CA ILE A 81 1.35 -5.97 15.53
C ILE A 81 1.14 -5.49 16.97
N HIS A 82 0.90 -6.41 17.88
CA HIS A 82 0.79 -6.15 19.31
C HIS A 82 1.62 -7.15 20.10
#